data_AF-A0A1D1YKJ1-F1
#
_entry.id   AF-A0A1D1YKJ1-F1
#
_cell.length_a   1.000
_cell.length_b   1.000
_cell.length_c   1.000
_cell.angle_alpha   90.00
_cell.angle_beta   90.00
_cell.angle_gamma   90.00
#
_symmetry.space_group_name_H-M   'P 1'
#
loop_
_entity.id
_entity.type
_entity.pdbx_description
1 polymer ?
#
loop_
_entity_poly.entity_id
_entity_poly.type
_entity_poly.pdbx_seq_one_letter_code
_entity_poly.pdbx_strand_id
1 'polypeptide(L)'
;PDGSLGGSSIPSDDAVDDDWCEDGSDASELNREWKTRENEFHKIGYRDGIIAGREASAQEGFNVGFKQAVLFGYNWGMVRGVTSVLAGLPASLKDKVGATIENKDRLGRLHESVHSLSTDHALKMFHEDMLLYGLKQPNDHPEKNCPIEVLVDEAAGFGQLGNYFRELKSLICEFPDIKFHFEEKRVVHKS
;
A
#
# COMPACT_ATOMS: atom_id res chain seq x y z
N PRO A 1 -88.39 12.05 26.17
CA PRO A 1 -89.14 10.86 26.66
C PRO A 1 -88.41 9.58 26.22
N ASP A 2 -87.85 8.75 27.07
CA ASP A 2 -88.04 8.53 28.49
C ASP A 2 -86.76 7.83 28.97
N GLY A 3 -86.25 8.24 30.12
CA GLY A 3 -85.13 7.60 30.78
C GLY A 3 -85.68 6.67 31.85
N SER A 4 -85.19 5.44 31.92
CA SER A 4 -85.44 4.56 33.05
C SER A 4 -84.12 3.99 33.56
N LEU A 5 -83.77 4.45 34.75
CA LEU A 5 -82.74 3.90 35.63
C LEU A 5 -83.40 2.90 36.57
N GLY A 6 -82.68 1.83 36.93
CA GLY A 6 -82.89 1.18 38.22
C GLY A 6 -82.67 -0.33 38.23
N GLY A 7 -81.67 -0.78 38.99
CA GLY A 7 -81.56 -2.18 39.39
C GLY A 7 -80.14 -2.60 39.77
N SER A 8 -79.69 -2.23 40.97
CA SER A 8 -78.43 -2.60 41.61
C SER A 8 -78.26 -4.10 41.88
N SER A 9 -77.02 -4.60 41.83
CA SER A 9 -76.48 -5.64 42.75
C SER A 9 -74.95 -5.66 42.66
N ILE A 10 -74.27 -5.42 43.79
CA ILE A 10 -72.82 -5.64 44.08
C ILE A 10 -72.80 -6.30 45.48
N PRO A 11 -71.81 -7.13 45.91
CA PRO A 11 -70.65 -7.71 45.24
C PRO A 11 -70.64 -9.27 45.32
N SER A 12 -69.69 -9.92 44.68
CA SER A 12 -69.17 -11.18 45.22
C SER A 12 -67.64 -11.10 45.13
N ASP A 13 -67.07 -11.04 46.33
CA ASP A 13 -65.66 -11.02 46.64
C ASP A 13 -64.91 -12.26 46.12
N ASP A 14 -63.61 -12.05 45.93
CA ASP A 14 -62.55 -13.04 46.11
C ASP A 14 -62.57 -14.31 45.25
N ALA A 15 -62.06 -14.16 44.04
CA ALA A 15 -61.03 -15.08 43.55
C ALA A 15 -60.01 -14.26 42.76
N VAL A 16 -59.02 -13.74 43.50
CA VAL A 16 -57.67 -13.60 42.97
C VAL A 16 -57.22 -15.04 42.69
N ASP A 17 -57.47 -15.51 41.47
CA ASP A 17 -56.80 -16.71 40.99
C ASP A 17 -55.74 -16.23 40.02
N ASP A 18 -54.50 -16.39 40.49
CA ASP A 18 -53.25 -16.19 39.78
C ASP A 18 -53.28 -16.95 38.45
N ASP A 19 -53.77 -16.32 37.38
CA ASP A 19 -53.48 -16.73 36.02
C ASP A 19 -52.43 -15.80 35.41
N TRP A 20 -51.38 -15.53 36.19
CA TRP A 20 -50.05 -15.39 35.61
C TRP A 20 -49.61 -16.79 35.17
N CYS A 21 -50.23 -17.33 34.13
CA CYS A 21 -49.59 -18.37 33.31
C CYS A 21 -48.39 -17.74 32.58
N GLU A 22 -47.38 -17.31 33.34
CA GLU A 22 -46.01 -17.12 32.92
C GLU A 22 -45.34 -18.52 32.86
N ASP A 23 -45.98 -19.46 32.16
CA ASP A 23 -45.36 -20.69 31.66
C ASP A 23 -45.25 -20.60 30.14
N GLY A 24 -44.85 -19.42 29.65
CA GLY A 24 -44.06 -19.36 28.44
C GLY A 24 -42.67 -19.88 28.80
N SER A 25 -42.52 -21.21 28.92
CA SER A 25 -41.34 -21.91 29.43
C SER A 25 -40.04 -21.12 29.24
N ASP A 26 -39.25 -20.93 30.30
CA ASP A 26 -37.92 -20.31 30.26
C ASP A 26 -37.08 -20.88 29.09
N ALA A 27 -37.25 -22.17 28.76
CA ALA A 27 -36.68 -22.83 27.59
C ALA A 27 -37.08 -22.21 26.22
N SER A 28 -38.32 -21.75 26.05
CA SER A 28 -38.81 -21.06 24.85
C SER A 28 -38.19 -19.67 24.70
N GLU A 29 -38.07 -18.93 25.81
CA GLU A 29 -37.40 -17.62 25.84
C GLU A 29 -35.91 -17.76 25.53
N LEU A 30 -35.23 -18.69 26.20
CA LEU A 30 -33.83 -19.03 25.93
C LEU A 30 -33.61 -19.46 24.47
N ASN A 31 -34.52 -20.24 23.88
CA ASN A 31 -34.46 -20.64 22.47
C ASN A 31 -34.70 -19.46 21.50
N ARG A 32 -35.59 -18.52 21.83
CA ARG A 32 -35.80 -17.30 21.06
C ARG A 32 -34.56 -16.40 21.10
N GLU A 33 -33.97 -16.23 22.28
CA GLU A 33 -32.74 -15.47 22.45
C GLU A 33 -31.57 -16.10 21.71
N TRP A 34 -31.43 -17.43 21.79
CA TRP A 34 -30.41 -18.19 21.06
C TRP A 34 -30.51 -17.93 19.55
N LYS A 35 -31.70 -18.11 18.97
CA LYS A 35 -31.93 -17.89 17.52
C LYS A 35 -31.66 -16.45 17.11
N THR A 36 -32.00 -15.48 17.97
CA THR A 36 -31.67 -14.08 17.72
C THR A 36 -30.16 -13.88 17.69
N ARG A 37 -29.42 -14.35 18.71
CA ARG A 37 -27.95 -14.25 18.75
C ARG A 37 -27.30 -14.98 17.58
N GLU A 38 -27.75 -16.18 17.24
CA GLU A 38 -27.26 -16.95 16.10
C GLU A 38 -27.41 -16.18 14.79
N ASN A 39 -28.59 -15.60 14.52
CA ASN A 39 -28.83 -14.81 13.32
C ASN A 39 -27.96 -13.55 13.28
N GLU A 40 -27.80 -12.86 14.41
CA GLU A 40 -26.93 -11.69 14.50
C GLU A 40 -25.46 -12.07 14.28
N PHE A 41 -24.96 -13.14 14.90
CA PHE A 41 -23.60 -13.63 14.66
C PHE A 41 -23.39 -14.07 13.22
N HIS A 42 -24.37 -14.69 12.58
CA HIS A 42 -24.28 -15.08 11.17
C HIS A 42 -24.18 -13.84 10.26
N LYS A 43 -25.01 -12.82 10.48
CA LYS A 43 -24.96 -11.56 9.73
C LYS A 43 -23.65 -10.81 9.96
N ILE A 44 -23.20 -10.72 11.21
CA ILE A 44 -21.94 -10.05 11.57
C ILE A 44 -20.78 -10.79 10.93
N GLY A 45 -20.69 -12.12 11.09
CA GLY A 45 -19.63 -12.94 10.51
C GLY A 45 -19.58 -12.87 8.98
N TYR A 46 -20.73 -12.83 8.30
CA TYR A 46 -20.77 -12.65 6.84
C TYR A 46 -20.24 -11.28 6.41
N ARG A 47 -20.67 -10.20 7.08
CA ARG A 47 -20.17 -8.84 6.80
C ARG A 47 -18.67 -8.74 7.07
N ASP A 48 -18.23 -9.27 8.20
CA ASP A 48 -16.83 -9.25 8.62
C ASP A 48 -15.96 -10.06 7.66
N GLY A 49 -16.42 -11.24 7.23
CA GLY A 49 -15.75 -12.04 6.21
C GLY A 49 -15.59 -11.31 4.86
N ILE A 50 -16.59 -10.54 4.42
CA ILE A 50 -16.48 -9.71 3.21
C ILE A 50 -15.47 -8.58 3.40
N ILE A 51 -15.48 -7.93 4.57
CA ILE A 51 -14.56 -6.83 4.88
C ILE A 51 -13.12 -7.36 4.94
N ALA A 52 -12.89 -8.43 5.69
CA ALA A 52 -11.60 -9.10 5.79
C ALA A 52 -11.09 -9.55 4.42
N GLY A 53 -11.96 -10.10 3.57
CA GLY A 53 -11.59 -10.47 2.21
C GLY A 53 -11.16 -9.27 1.36
N ARG A 54 -11.89 -8.15 1.43
CA ARG A 54 -11.53 -6.91 0.72
C ARG A 54 -10.21 -6.34 1.22
N GLU A 55 -10.02 -6.33 2.53
CA GLU A 55 -8.79 -5.82 3.16
C GLU A 55 -7.58 -6.68 2.77
N ALA A 56 -7.72 -8.00 2.81
CA ALA A 56 -6.66 -8.92 2.39
C ALA A 56 -6.25 -8.69 0.93
N SER A 57 -7.21 -8.59 0.00
CA SER A 57 -6.92 -8.28 -1.41
C SER A 57 -6.30 -6.90 -1.59
N ALA A 58 -6.74 -5.89 -0.83
CA ALA A 58 -6.16 -4.55 -0.88
C ALA A 58 -4.71 -4.54 -0.38
N GLN A 59 -4.41 -5.29 0.69
CA GLN A 59 -3.06 -5.40 1.24
C GLN A 59 -2.12 -6.14 0.28
N GLU A 60 -2.59 -7.19 -0.38
CA GLU A 60 -1.83 -7.88 -1.43
C GLU A 60 -1.48 -6.93 -2.57
N GLY A 61 -2.47 -6.20 -3.10
CA GLY A 61 -2.26 -5.20 -4.14
C GLY A 61 -1.30 -4.09 -3.72
N PHE A 62 -1.42 -3.60 -2.47
CA PHE A 62 -0.49 -2.62 -1.91
C PHE A 62 0.94 -3.17 -1.85
N ASN A 63 1.13 -4.40 -1.35
CA ASN A 63 2.45 -5.00 -1.23
C ASN A 63 3.15 -5.14 -2.59
N VAL A 64 2.41 -5.55 -3.63
CA VAL A 64 2.93 -5.63 -5.00
C VAL A 64 3.30 -4.24 -5.52
N GLY A 65 2.39 -3.28 -5.42
CA GLY A 65 2.63 -1.91 -5.87
C GLY A 65 3.77 -1.23 -5.12
N PHE A 66 3.90 -1.46 -3.81
CA PHE A 66 4.97 -0.91 -2.98
C PHE A 66 6.34 -1.44 -3.42
N LYS A 67 6.48 -2.75 -3.64
CA LYS A 67 7.74 -3.35 -4.12
C LYS A 67 8.19 -2.73 -5.45
N GLN A 68 7.27 -2.58 -6.39
CA GLN A 68 7.54 -1.94 -7.68
C GLN A 68 7.89 -0.45 -7.50
N ALA A 69 7.12 0.27 -6.69
CA ALA A 69 7.33 1.70 -6.49
C ALA A 69 8.66 2.04 -5.83
N VAL A 70 9.05 1.28 -4.80
CA VAL A 70 10.36 1.43 -4.15
C VAL A 70 11.50 1.24 -5.14
N LEU A 71 11.35 0.32 -6.09
CA LEU A 71 12.38 0.01 -7.07
C LEU A 71 12.68 1.17 -8.02
N PHE A 72 11.65 1.64 -8.73
CA PHE A 72 11.79 2.78 -9.65
C PHE A 72 12.06 4.08 -8.89
N GLY A 73 11.45 4.24 -7.71
CA GLY A 73 11.65 5.40 -6.84
C GLY A 73 13.09 5.50 -6.32
N TYR A 74 13.72 4.37 -6.01
CA TYR A 74 15.12 4.32 -5.60
C TYR A 74 16.05 4.79 -6.73
N ASN A 75 15.87 4.26 -7.95
CA ASN A 75 16.66 4.65 -9.11
C ASN A 75 16.53 6.14 -9.41
N TRP A 76 15.29 6.65 -9.43
CA TRP A 76 15.05 8.08 -9.65
C TRP A 76 15.65 8.96 -8.55
N GLY A 77 15.51 8.54 -7.29
CA GLY A 77 16.12 9.21 -6.14
C GLY A 77 17.64 9.26 -6.21
N MET A 78 18.27 8.15 -6.65
CA MET A 78 19.72 8.07 -6.88
C MET A 78 20.18 9.04 -7.96
N VAL A 79 19.49 9.06 -9.11
CA VAL A 79 19.80 9.99 -10.21
C VAL A 79 19.76 11.43 -9.73
N ARG A 80 18.64 11.83 -9.09
CA ARG A 80 18.47 13.18 -8.55
C ARG A 80 19.57 13.49 -7.53
N GLY A 81 19.72 12.65 -6.51
CA GLY A 81 20.65 12.89 -5.40
C GLY A 81 22.11 13.01 -5.83
N VAL A 82 22.60 12.04 -6.61
CA VAL A 82 24.01 12.03 -7.04
C VAL A 82 24.30 13.22 -7.96
N THR A 83 23.42 13.48 -8.93
CA THR A 83 23.62 14.61 -9.85
C THR A 83 23.56 15.95 -9.11
N SER A 84 22.66 16.13 -8.13
CA SER A 84 22.64 17.35 -7.31
C SER A 84 23.93 17.55 -6.54
N VAL A 85 24.44 16.49 -5.88
CA VAL A 85 25.67 16.57 -5.09
C VAL A 85 26.84 16.95 -5.98
N LEU A 86 27.00 16.27 -7.12
CA LEU A 86 28.10 16.53 -8.03
C LEU A 86 28.00 17.92 -8.69
N ALA A 87 26.79 18.36 -9.03
CA ALA A 87 26.56 19.71 -9.53
C ALA A 87 26.88 20.80 -8.49
N GLY A 88 26.59 20.53 -7.22
CA GLY A 88 26.86 21.44 -6.09
C GLY A 88 28.32 21.50 -5.64
N LEU A 89 29.21 20.63 -6.15
CA LEU A 89 30.61 20.64 -5.74
C LEU A 89 31.34 21.92 -6.17
N PRO A 90 32.27 22.43 -5.33
CA PRO A 90 33.14 23.53 -5.71
C PRO A 90 34.11 23.11 -6.83
N ALA A 91 34.51 24.06 -7.68
CA ALA A 91 35.36 23.79 -8.86
C ALA A 91 36.66 23.03 -8.51
N SER A 92 37.30 23.42 -7.39
CA SER A 92 38.52 22.77 -6.90
C SER A 92 38.34 21.29 -6.54
N LEU A 93 37.12 20.86 -6.20
CA LEU A 93 36.82 19.45 -5.93
C LEU A 93 36.32 18.74 -7.19
N LYS A 94 35.54 19.41 -8.05
CA LYS A 94 35.17 18.89 -9.38
C LYS A 94 36.39 18.52 -10.21
N ASP A 95 37.50 19.25 -10.07
CA ASP A 95 38.75 18.95 -10.76
C ASP A 95 39.51 17.76 -10.18
N LYS A 96 39.34 17.48 -8.88
CA LYS A 96 39.92 16.32 -8.19
C LYS A 96 39.15 15.03 -8.40
N VAL A 97 37.93 15.11 -8.91
CA VAL A 97 37.05 13.97 -9.16
C VAL A 97 37.53 13.14 -10.40
N GLY A 98 38.61 13.56 -11.06
CA GLY A 98 39.34 12.73 -12.02
C GLY A 98 38.64 12.52 -13.37
N ALA A 99 37.44 13.06 -13.56
CA ALA A 99 36.69 12.91 -14.80
C ALA A 99 37.17 13.81 -15.94
N THR A 100 37.03 13.28 -17.15
CA THR A 100 37.20 14.01 -18.41
C THR A 100 36.26 15.21 -18.48
N ILE A 101 36.63 16.22 -19.27
CA ILE A 101 35.79 17.41 -19.52
C ILE A 101 34.43 16.98 -20.11
N GLU A 102 34.42 15.99 -21.00
CA GLU A 102 33.21 15.44 -21.59
C GLU A 102 32.27 14.82 -20.53
N ASN A 103 32.80 14.07 -19.57
CA ASN A 103 31.99 13.45 -18.53
C ASN A 103 31.40 14.49 -17.57
N LYS A 104 32.15 15.55 -17.27
CA LYS A 104 31.65 16.69 -16.48
C LYS A 104 30.50 17.40 -17.19
N ASP A 105 30.62 17.61 -18.50
CA ASP A 105 29.59 18.23 -19.35
C ASP A 105 28.34 17.34 -19.48
N ARG A 106 28.52 16.04 -19.74
CA ARG A 106 27.41 15.05 -19.74
C ARG A 106 26.68 15.01 -18.41
N LEU A 107 27.41 15.01 -17.29
CA LEU A 107 26.83 15.05 -15.96
C LEU A 107 26.05 16.35 -15.70
N GLY A 108 26.54 17.48 -16.19
CA GLY A 108 25.83 18.76 -16.16
C GLY A 108 24.49 18.69 -16.90
N ARG A 109 24.50 18.16 -18.14
CA ARG A 109 23.27 17.95 -18.92
C ARG A 109 22.29 17.00 -18.24
N LEU A 110 22.79 15.91 -17.64
CA LEU A 110 21.96 14.96 -16.91
C LEU A 110 21.31 15.64 -15.69
N HIS A 111 22.09 16.40 -14.92
CA HIS A 111 21.59 17.17 -13.79
C HIS A 111 20.47 18.14 -14.21
N GLU A 112 20.70 18.93 -15.27
CA GLU A 112 19.71 19.88 -15.81
C GLU A 112 18.44 19.17 -16.31
N SER A 113 18.59 18.07 -17.04
CA SER A 113 17.45 17.28 -17.55
C SER A 113 16.60 16.72 -16.41
N VAL A 114 17.24 16.19 -15.37
CA VAL A 114 16.58 15.57 -14.22
C VAL A 114 15.94 16.62 -13.30
N HIS A 115 16.54 17.80 -13.16
CA HIS A 115 16.05 18.86 -12.28
C HIS A 115 15.01 19.76 -12.93
N SER A 116 15.01 19.87 -14.27
CA SER A 116 13.93 20.53 -15.00
C SER A 116 12.65 19.70 -15.06
N LEU A 117 12.73 18.40 -14.76
CA LEU A 117 11.57 17.52 -14.72
C LEU A 117 10.64 17.86 -13.54
N SER A 118 9.37 18.15 -13.85
CA SER A 118 8.36 18.39 -12.83
C SER A 118 7.93 17.08 -12.14
N THR A 119 7.43 17.19 -10.91
CA THR A 119 6.92 16.01 -10.17
C THR A 119 5.79 15.31 -10.91
N ASP A 120 4.89 16.06 -11.55
CA ASP A 120 3.78 15.50 -12.34
C ASP A 120 4.29 14.69 -13.53
N HIS A 121 5.25 15.25 -14.28
CA HIS A 121 5.83 14.58 -15.42
C HIS A 121 6.63 13.35 -15.00
N ALA A 122 7.42 13.44 -13.92
CA ALA A 122 8.13 12.29 -13.36
C ALA A 122 7.19 11.17 -12.91
N LEU A 123 6.03 11.51 -12.32
CA LEU A 123 5.02 10.53 -11.90
C LEU A 123 4.37 9.86 -13.11
N LYS A 124 4.12 10.62 -14.18
CA LYS A 124 3.62 10.07 -15.45
C LYS A 124 4.62 9.08 -16.06
N MET A 125 5.89 9.44 -16.13
CA MET A 125 6.94 8.55 -16.64
C MET A 125 7.08 7.30 -15.76
N PHE A 126 7.01 7.45 -14.45
CA PHE A 126 7.00 6.30 -13.52
C PHE A 126 5.83 5.35 -13.80
N HIS A 127 4.64 5.88 -14.09
CA HIS A 127 3.50 5.04 -14.47
C HIS A 127 3.72 4.32 -15.81
N GLU A 128 4.25 5.03 -16.82
CA GLU A 128 4.60 4.45 -18.11
C GLU A 128 5.66 3.34 -17.97
N ASP A 129 6.71 3.58 -17.19
CA ASP A 129 7.78 2.63 -16.91
C ASP A 129 7.24 1.39 -16.16
N MET A 130 6.30 1.57 -15.24
CA MET A 130 5.62 0.47 -14.52
C MET A 130 4.75 -0.38 -15.47
N LEU A 131 4.04 0.23 -16.41
CA LEU A 131 3.28 -0.51 -17.42
C LEU A 131 4.21 -1.34 -18.31
N LEU A 132 5.34 -0.77 -18.74
CA LEU A 132 6.35 -1.49 -19.52
C LEU A 132 6.99 -2.64 -18.75
N TYR A 133 7.24 -2.45 -17.45
CA TYR A 133 7.75 -3.47 -16.55
C TYR A 133 6.77 -4.64 -16.40
N GLY A 134 5.49 -4.34 -16.16
CA GLY A 134 4.42 -5.34 -16.03
C GLY A 134 4.20 -6.18 -17.30
N LEU A 135 4.36 -5.59 -18.49
CA LEU A 135 4.24 -6.33 -19.76
C LEU A 135 5.35 -7.38 -19.96
N LYS A 136 6.50 -7.22 -19.31
CA LYS A 136 7.67 -8.07 -19.49
C LYS A 136 7.83 -9.14 -18.41
N GLN A 137 7.13 -9.04 -17.28
CA GLN A 137 7.08 -10.06 -16.22
C GLN A 137 5.99 -11.09 -16.55
N PRO A 138 6.32 -12.30 -17.05
CA PRO A 138 5.32 -13.30 -17.38
C PRO A 138 4.91 -14.05 -16.11
N ASN A 139 3.85 -13.62 -15.43
CA ASN A 139 3.06 -14.36 -14.42
C ASN A 139 3.75 -15.14 -13.28
N ASP A 140 5.07 -15.17 -13.19
CA ASP A 140 5.76 -15.76 -12.07
C ASP A 140 5.87 -14.68 -11.00
N HIS A 141 5.07 -14.81 -9.95
CA HIS A 141 5.42 -14.19 -8.67
C HIS A 141 6.90 -14.51 -8.42
N PRO A 142 7.79 -13.52 -8.28
CA PRO A 142 9.10 -13.79 -7.72
C PRO A 142 8.88 -14.02 -6.21
N GLU A 143 8.29 -15.16 -5.87
CA GLU A 143 8.61 -15.84 -4.63
C GLU A 143 10.05 -16.34 -4.76
N LYS A 144 10.98 -15.43 -4.54
CA LYS A 144 12.35 -15.70 -4.11
C LYS A 144 13.00 -14.37 -3.77
N ASN A 145 13.82 -14.40 -2.72
CA ASN A 145 14.62 -13.30 -2.21
C ASN A 145 15.66 -12.83 -3.25
N CYS A 146 15.21 -12.25 -4.35
CA CYS A 146 16.08 -11.61 -5.32
C CYS A 146 16.78 -10.42 -4.62
N PRO A 147 18.11 -10.34 -4.66
CA PRO A 147 18.83 -9.19 -4.12
C PRO A 147 18.29 -7.90 -4.74
N ILE A 148 18.16 -6.86 -3.93
CA ILE A 148 17.65 -5.55 -4.35
C ILE A 148 18.44 -5.03 -5.56
N GLU A 149 19.75 -5.26 -5.62
CA GLU A 149 20.60 -4.86 -6.75
C GLU A 149 20.16 -5.47 -8.09
N VAL A 150 19.78 -6.75 -8.11
CA VAL A 150 19.33 -7.44 -9.32
C VAL A 150 18.04 -6.82 -9.83
N LEU A 151 17.12 -6.52 -8.92
CA LEU A 151 15.87 -5.83 -9.26
C LEU A 151 16.14 -4.40 -9.73
N VAL A 152 17.09 -3.69 -9.11
CA VAL A 152 17.43 -2.30 -9.43
C VAL A 152 17.99 -2.18 -10.84
N ASP A 153 18.87 -3.09 -11.23
CA ASP A 153 19.42 -3.17 -12.58
C ASP A 153 18.37 -3.64 -13.60
N GLU A 154 17.44 -4.52 -13.21
CA GLU A 154 16.34 -4.92 -14.08
C GLU A 154 15.40 -3.74 -14.37
N ALA A 155 15.03 -2.95 -13.36
CA ALA A 155 14.21 -1.75 -13.52
C ALA A 155 14.91 -0.65 -14.34
N ALA A 156 16.24 -0.57 -14.30
CA ALA A 156 17.03 0.31 -15.15
C ALA A 156 16.94 -0.01 -16.66
N GLY A 157 16.39 -1.19 -17.00
CA GLY A 157 16.11 -1.61 -18.36
C GLY A 157 14.90 -0.92 -19.00
N PHE A 158 14.07 -0.23 -18.20
CA PHE A 158 12.75 0.23 -18.65
C PHE A 158 12.63 1.74 -18.72
N GLY A 159 12.02 2.18 -19.82
CA GLY A 159 11.49 3.52 -19.98
C GLY A 159 12.50 4.64 -19.78
N GLN A 160 11.99 5.84 -19.52
CA GLN A 160 12.82 7.04 -19.52
C GLN A 160 13.52 7.28 -18.17
N LEU A 161 12.90 6.94 -17.03
CA LEU A 161 13.58 7.03 -15.72
C LEU A 161 14.75 6.04 -15.65
N GLY A 162 14.56 4.83 -16.17
CA GLY A 162 15.61 3.82 -16.26
C GLY A 162 16.79 4.28 -17.12
N ASN A 163 16.53 5.01 -18.22
CA ASN A 163 17.59 5.56 -19.06
C ASN A 163 18.47 6.57 -18.32
N TYR A 164 17.89 7.46 -17.51
CA TYR A 164 18.66 8.39 -16.68
C TYR A 164 19.54 7.65 -15.66
N PHE A 165 19.01 6.58 -15.05
CA PHE A 165 19.78 5.76 -14.12
C PHE A 165 20.94 5.03 -14.80
N ARG A 166 20.72 4.50 -16.01
CA ARG A 166 21.78 3.88 -16.81
C ARG A 166 22.86 4.89 -17.20
N GLU A 167 22.45 6.09 -17.63
CA GLU A 167 23.39 7.16 -17.95
C GLU A 167 24.22 7.55 -16.72
N LEU A 168 23.58 7.72 -15.56
CA LEU A 168 24.28 7.97 -14.31
C LEU A 168 25.27 6.86 -13.99
N LYS A 169 24.86 5.58 -14.08
CA LYS A 169 25.71 4.43 -13.77
C LYS A 169 26.94 4.38 -14.69
N SER A 170 26.76 4.64 -15.99
CA SER A 170 27.86 4.73 -16.95
C SER A 170 28.84 5.84 -16.56
N LEU A 171 28.32 7.04 -16.26
CA LEU A 171 29.16 8.17 -15.87
C LEU A 171 29.91 7.88 -14.58
N ILE A 172 29.24 7.33 -13.57
CA ILE A 172 29.82 6.96 -12.27
C ILE A 172 31.02 6.02 -12.41
N CYS A 173 30.93 4.99 -13.26
CA CYS A 173 32.03 4.05 -13.49
C CYS A 173 33.29 4.70 -14.06
N GLU A 174 33.17 5.88 -14.66
CA GLU A 174 34.26 6.64 -15.26
C GLU A 174 34.89 7.64 -14.27
N PHE A 175 34.42 7.70 -13.01
CA PHE A 175 35.02 8.48 -11.93
C PHE A 175 35.87 7.59 -11.01
N PRO A 176 37.20 7.50 -11.23
CA PRO A 176 38.06 6.55 -10.51
C PRO A 176 38.22 6.88 -9.01
N ASP A 177 38.06 8.14 -8.62
CA ASP A 177 38.34 8.62 -7.26
C ASP A 177 37.12 8.65 -6.33
N ILE A 178 35.91 8.44 -6.86
CA ILE A 178 34.69 8.40 -6.05
C ILE A 178 34.17 6.97 -5.98
N LYS A 179 34.25 6.36 -4.79
CA LYS A 179 33.59 5.08 -4.52
C LYS A 179 32.10 5.32 -4.24
N PHE A 180 31.26 5.00 -5.21
CA PHE A 180 29.82 4.91 -5.00
C PHE A 180 29.48 3.52 -4.48
N HIS A 181 29.00 3.44 -3.24
CA HIS A 181 28.46 2.22 -2.67
C HIS A 181 26.96 2.18 -2.92
N PHE A 182 26.52 1.31 -3.82
CA PHE A 182 25.12 0.90 -3.90
C PHE A 182 24.92 -0.11 -2.76
N GLU A 183 24.27 0.29 -1.68
CA GLU A 183 24.21 -0.52 -0.45
C GLU A 183 23.36 -1.80 -0.63
N GLU A 184 24.02 -2.95 -0.50
CA GLU A 184 23.45 -4.29 -0.47
C GLU A 184 22.71 -4.55 0.85
N LYS A 185 21.57 -3.92 1.08
CA LYS A 185 20.76 -4.22 2.27
C LYS A 185 19.95 -5.49 2.07
N ARG A 186 20.52 -6.63 2.48
CA ARG A 186 19.76 -7.84 2.82
C ARG A 186 18.84 -7.52 4.01
N VAL A 187 17.54 -7.63 3.80
CA VAL A 187 16.54 -7.57 4.88
C VAL A 187 16.71 -8.82 5.75
N VAL A 188 17.45 -8.68 6.85
CA VAL A 188 17.54 -9.70 7.90
C VAL A 188 16.18 -9.77 8.58
N HIS A 189 15.45 -10.87 8.37
CA HIS A 189 14.28 -11.20 9.16
C HIS A 189 14.73 -11.55 10.58
N LYS A 190 14.21 -10.83 11.59
CA LYS A 190 14.17 -11.37 12.95
C LYS A 190 13.05 -12.42 12.97
N SER A 191 13.46 -13.68 13.16
CA SER A 191 12.58 -14.78 13.56
C SER A 191 11.88 -14.49 14.89
#